data_AF-A0A9X2VRT5-F1
#
_entry.id   AF-A0A9X2VRT5-F1
#
_cell.length_a   1.000
_cell.length_b   1.000
_cell.length_c   1.000
_cell.angle_alpha   90.00
_cell.angle_beta   90.00
_cell.angle_gamma   90.00
#
_symmetry.space_group_name_H-M   'P 1'
#
loop_
_entity.id
_entity.type
_entity.pdbx_description
1 polymer ?
#
loop_
_entity_poly.entity_id
_entity_poly.type
_entity_poly.pdbx_seq_one_letter_code
_entity_poly.pdbx_strand_id
1 'polypeptide(L)'
;MTTRTKLFTYPEQRTLEDAAFEREVVPTRIHSLLLPVWKVTVRATVVVAEDYDLIDRYLSRGIAEAGLSTTAALAEFFALDPPLVDRALRALEAVGHVGQADGHWRLTEVGLWSVRDGRRYEVANEDRRELYFDGFASRPLTKVCYDPSKVTMLSPDDLTSTAGRFTPLFSRWSFDPEALRTLSAHPDRARFNLPERIDNANPIGPPELTYLPLIVVSGVSRSGRPQHLAYSQASGEADLDLSALVESTPDITRSLENEQHAANPDQEEKRAREWVDRYDLTGHHLLRLRSGLLRIVLPGKHFRTDGPLRMHQLGSFVVRGNSFFQPWCDDQHLRRQALLSRVKSLLGTRSRTSTARLWPRIERVARQLDVGTIDQTELRALAVRAGDTTLVTQLDELARNT
;
A
#
# COMPACT_ATOMS: atom_id res chain seq x y z
N MET A 1 11.04 -17.27 -25.33
CA MET A 1 9.90 -17.18 -24.39
C MET A 1 10.29 -16.26 -23.25
N THR A 2 9.97 -14.97 -23.35
CA THR A 2 10.20 -14.01 -22.28
C THR A 2 9.20 -14.30 -21.15
N THR A 3 9.71 -14.70 -19.99
CA THR A 3 8.91 -14.81 -18.77
C THR A 3 8.29 -13.44 -18.50
N ARG A 4 6.98 -13.34 -18.75
CA ARG A 4 6.20 -12.11 -18.59
C ARG A 4 6.25 -11.72 -17.10
N THR A 5 7.08 -10.75 -16.75
CA THR A 5 7.23 -10.28 -15.37
C THR A 5 5.86 -9.85 -14.86
N LYS A 6 5.41 -10.47 -13.76
CA LYS A 6 4.09 -10.20 -13.20
C LYS A 6 4.15 -8.85 -12.47
N LEU A 7 3.48 -7.83 -12.99
CA LEU A 7 3.44 -6.48 -12.39
C LEU A 7 3.01 -6.49 -10.92
N PHE A 8 2.06 -7.37 -10.57
CA PHE A 8 1.59 -7.55 -9.20
C PHE A 8 2.21 -8.80 -8.58
N THR A 9 2.88 -8.63 -7.44
CA THR A 9 3.52 -9.73 -6.69
C THR A 9 2.49 -10.68 -6.07
N TYR A 10 1.24 -10.22 -5.91
CA TYR A 10 0.11 -10.99 -5.37
C TYR A 10 -0.93 -11.33 -6.46
N PRO A 11 -1.79 -12.34 -6.25
CA PRO A 11 -2.87 -12.69 -7.20
C PRO A 11 -4.07 -11.74 -7.08
N GLU A 12 -4.82 -11.52 -8.16
CA GLU A 12 -6.03 -10.65 -8.12
C GLU A 12 -7.09 -11.14 -7.14
N GLN A 13 -7.18 -12.45 -6.91
CA GLN A 13 -8.03 -13.04 -5.88
C GLN A 13 -7.82 -12.38 -4.51
N ARG A 14 -6.58 -11.97 -4.19
CA ARG A 14 -6.26 -11.34 -2.90
C ARG A 14 -6.95 -9.99 -2.74
N THR A 15 -7.13 -9.21 -3.80
CA THR A 15 -7.83 -7.91 -3.71
C THR A 15 -9.33 -8.09 -3.50
N LEU A 16 -9.93 -9.13 -4.09
CA LEU A 16 -11.33 -9.48 -3.85
C LEU A 16 -11.56 -9.97 -2.43
N GLU A 17 -10.62 -10.75 -1.88
CA GLU A 17 -10.67 -11.20 -0.49
C GLU A 17 -10.51 -10.03 0.49
N ASP A 18 -9.60 -9.08 0.22
CA ASP A 18 -9.46 -7.85 1.02
C ASP A 18 -10.75 -7.01 0.97
N ALA A 19 -11.27 -6.75 -0.24
CA ALA A 19 -12.51 -6.00 -0.42
C ALA A 19 -13.68 -6.64 0.36
N ALA A 20 -13.93 -7.93 0.15
CA ALA A 20 -15.06 -8.64 0.74
C ALA A 20 -14.97 -8.76 2.26
N PHE A 21 -13.79 -9.05 2.79
CA PHE A 21 -13.68 -9.53 4.18
C PHE A 21 -12.93 -8.57 5.11
N GLU A 22 -12.10 -7.66 4.59
CA GLU A 22 -11.42 -6.62 5.39
C GLU A 22 -12.10 -5.28 5.28
N ARG A 23 -12.49 -4.90 4.07
CA ARG A 23 -13.15 -3.63 3.81
C ARG A 23 -14.67 -3.72 3.88
N GLU A 24 -15.19 -4.94 4.04
CA GLU A 24 -16.63 -5.22 4.15
C GLU A 24 -17.43 -4.67 2.95
N VAL A 25 -16.78 -4.62 1.79
CA VAL A 25 -17.36 -4.22 0.50
C VAL A 25 -17.71 -5.48 -0.25
N VAL A 26 -18.98 -5.66 -0.60
CA VAL A 26 -19.38 -6.79 -1.44
C VAL A 26 -18.92 -6.52 -2.86
N PRO A 27 -17.91 -7.22 -3.38
CA PRO A 27 -17.34 -6.89 -4.68
C PRO A 27 -18.34 -7.28 -5.77
N THR A 28 -18.50 -6.40 -6.75
CA THR A 28 -19.33 -6.61 -7.94
C THR A 28 -18.49 -6.71 -9.20
N ARG A 29 -17.33 -6.04 -9.23
CA ARG A 29 -16.41 -6.09 -10.38
C ARG A 29 -14.95 -5.81 -10.01
N ILE A 30 -14.05 -6.30 -10.84
CA ILE A 30 -12.62 -6.03 -10.76
C ILE A 30 -12.15 -5.42 -12.08
N HIS A 31 -11.39 -4.34 -11.99
CA HIS A 31 -10.87 -3.59 -13.13
C HIS A 31 -9.35 -3.55 -13.03
N SER A 32 -8.67 -3.74 -14.15
CA SER A 32 -7.23 -3.53 -14.27
C SER A 32 -7.00 -2.26 -15.06
N LEU A 33 -6.53 -1.20 -14.41
CA LEU A 33 -6.43 0.15 -14.98
C LEU A 33 -4.97 0.63 -15.05
N LEU A 34 -4.69 1.52 -15.98
CA LEU A 34 -3.47 2.33 -15.96
C LEU A 34 -3.86 3.77 -15.65
N LEU A 35 -3.57 4.23 -14.44
CA LEU A 35 -3.81 5.59 -14.01
C LEU A 35 -2.74 6.50 -14.65
N PRO A 36 -3.10 7.54 -15.42
CA PRO A 36 -2.14 8.52 -15.89
C PRO A 36 -1.54 9.28 -14.71
N VAL A 37 -0.23 9.49 -14.75
CA VAL A 37 0.55 10.15 -13.70
C VAL A 37 1.52 11.13 -14.35
N TRP A 38 1.52 12.37 -13.88
CA TRP A 38 2.53 13.35 -14.21
C TRP A 38 3.77 13.11 -13.37
N LYS A 39 4.88 12.79 -14.03
CA LYS A 39 6.21 12.75 -13.47
C LYS A 39 6.86 14.11 -13.67
N VAL A 40 7.16 14.79 -12.57
CA VAL A 40 7.77 16.12 -12.55
C VAL A 40 9.12 16.02 -11.89
N THR A 41 10.19 16.27 -12.65
CA THR A 41 11.52 16.43 -12.09
C THR A 41 11.65 17.84 -11.54
N VAL A 42 12.03 18.00 -10.28
CA VAL A 42 12.23 19.30 -9.63
C VAL A 42 13.67 19.47 -9.17
N ARG A 43 14.13 20.72 -9.18
CA ARG A 43 15.33 21.18 -8.48
C ARG A 43 14.88 22.01 -7.29
N ALA A 44 15.41 21.73 -6.11
CA ALA A 44 15.09 22.50 -4.92
C ALA A 44 16.27 22.60 -3.96
N THR A 45 16.17 23.55 -3.04
CA THR A 45 16.99 23.54 -1.82
C THR A 45 16.24 22.73 -0.77
N VAL A 46 16.86 21.67 -0.28
CA VAL A 46 16.26 20.75 0.67
C VAL A 46 16.92 20.92 2.02
N VAL A 47 16.11 20.96 3.07
CA VAL A 47 16.61 20.83 4.45
C VAL A 47 16.20 19.46 4.99
N VAL A 48 17.18 18.62 5.30
CA VAL A 48 16.99 17.31 5.92
C VAL A 48 17.29 17.41 7.41
N ALA A 49 16.41 16.88 8.25
CA ALA A 49 16.69 16.76 9.68
C ALA A 49 17.35 15.43 9.99
N GLU A 50 18.42 15.50 10.77
CA GLU A 50 19.13 14.37 11.34
C GLU A 50 19.29 14.55 12.85
N ASP A 51 19.61 13.46 13.53
CA ASP A 51 19.99 13.53 14.95
C ASP A 51 21.36 14.22 15.05
N TYR A 52 21.48 15.16 15.99
CA TYR A 52 22.74 15.83 16.24
C TYR A 52 23.77 14.85 16.82
N ASP A 53 24.99 14.90 16.29
CA ASP A 53 26.15 14.41 17.04
C ASP A 53 26.34 15.23 18.32
N LEU A 54 26.75 14.55 19.39
CA LEU A 54 26.79 15.13 20.73
C LEU A 54 27.63 16.40 20.80
N ILE A 55 28.82 16.38 20.17
CA ILE A 55 29.77 17.50 20.15
C ILE A 55 29.17 18.68 19.39
N ASP A 56 28.67 18.44 18.18
CA ASP A 56 28.04 19.45 17.32
C ASP A 56 26.92 20.19 18.04
N ARG A 57 26.04 19.45 18.74
CA ARG A 57 24.94 20.03 19.52
C ARG A 57 25.44 21.01 20.58
N TYR A 58 26.45 20.62 21.35
CA TYR A 58 26.95 21.45 22.44
C TYR A 58 27.73 22.66 21.92
N LEU A 59 28.49 22.52 20.84
CA LEU A 59 29.18 23.65 20.22
C LEU A 59 28.19 24.69 19.67
N SER A 60 27.15 24.27 18.93
CA SER A 60 26.11 25.17 18.44
C SER A 60 25.36 25.86 19.59
N ARG A 61 25.04 25.14 20.68
CA ARG A 61 24.45 25.74 21.89
C ARG A 61 25.39 26.71 22.60
N GLY A 62 26.69 26.40 22.68
CA GLY A 62 27.70 27.28 23.26
C GLY A 62 27.76 28.63 22.55
N ILE A 63 27.63 28.64 21.22
CA ILE A 63 27.53 29.87 20.42
C ILE A 63 26.20 30.59 20.67
N ALA A 64 25.07 29.86 20.63
CA ALA A 64 23.72 30.45 20.74
C ALA A 64 23.39 31.01 22.13
N GLU A 65 23.68 30.25 23.17
CA GLU A 65 23.18 30.46 24.53
C GLU A 65 24.24 31.11 25.43
N ALA A 66 25.52 30.77 25.22
CA ALA A 66 26.64 31.25 26.05
C ALA A 66 27.51 32.32 25.35
N GLY A 67 27.24 32.65 24.09
CA GLY A 67 27.98 33.68 23.34
C GLY A 67 29.44 33.31 23.05
N LEU A 68 29.80 32.04 23.16
CA LEU A 68 31.16 31.55 22.92
C LEU A 68 31.44 31.56 21.42
N SER A 69 32.12 32.60 20.94
CA SER A 69 32.27 32.89 19.51
C SER A 69 33.66 32.59 18.96
N THR A 70 34.57 32.00 19.72
CA THR A 70 35.92 31.64 19.25
C THR A 70 36.21 30.18 19.56
N THR A 71 37.05 29.54 18.73
CA THR A 71 37.48 28.15 18.94
C THR A 71 38.12 27.96 20.32
N ALA A 72 38.93 28.92 20.77
CA ALA A 72 39.57 28.88 22.08
C ALA A 72 38.56 28.94 23.23
N ALA A 73 37.58 29.84 23.17
CA ALA A 73 36.55 29.96 24.20
C ALA A 73 35.66 28.71 24.29
N LEU A 74 35.33 28.11 23.14
CA LEU A 74 34.57 26.85 23.09
C LEU A 74 35.39 25.67 23.64
N ALA A 75 36.66 25.56 23.27
CA ALA A 75 37.55 24.50 23.76
C ALA A 75 37.76 24.59 25.28
N GLU A 76 38.00 25.80 25.80
CA GLU A 76 38.16 26.05 27.23
C GLU A 76 36.88 25.72 28.01
N PHE A 77 35.71 26.21 27.55
CA PHE A 77 34.44 26.00 28.25
C PHE A 77 34.02 24.53 28.32
N PHE A 78 34.21 23.78 27.23
CA PHE A 78 33.84 22.36 27.16
C PHE A 78 34.96 21.40 27.59
N ALA A 79 36.14 21.93 27.99
CA ALA A 79 37.34 21.14 28.29
C ALA A 79 37.71 20.15 27.17
N LEU A 80 37.66 20.63 25.93
CA LEU A 80 37.98 19.85 24.72
C LEU A 80 39.31 20.29 24.11
N ASP A 81 39.94 19.40 23.33
CA ASP A 81 41.16 19.71 22.60
C ASP A 81 40.87 20.71 21.45
N PRO A 82 41.57 21.87 21.36
CA PRO A 82 41.28 22.90 20.35
C PRO A 82 41.23 22.41 18.88
N PRO A 83 42.09 21.49 18.40
CA PRO A 83 42.00 20.93 17.05
C PRO A 83 40.73 20.12 16.80
N LEU A 84 40.15 19.47 17.83
CA LEU A 84 38.87 18.77 17.73
C LEU A 84 37.73 19.76 17.54
N VAL A 85 37.72 20.83 18.33
CA VAL A 85 36.71 21.91 18.23
C VAL A 85 36.79 22.61 16.89
N ASP A 86 38.00 22.93 16.40
CA ASP A 86 38.20 23.52 15.08
C ASP A 86 37.65 22.61 13.96
N ARG A 87 37.93 21.31 14.04
CA ARG A 87 37.42 20.32 13.06
C ARG A 87 35.90 20.24 13.07
N ALA A 88 35.28 20.20 14.25
CA ALA A 88 33.83 20.16 14.39
C ALA A 88 33.18 21.46 13.87
N LEU A 89 33.75 22.63 14.17
CA LEU A 89 33.24 23.92 13.66
C LEU A 89 33.36 24.02 12.14
N ARG A 90 34.45 23.54 11.54
CA ARG A 90 34.58 23.45 10.07
C ARG A 90 33.58 22.48 9.46
N ALA A 91 33.28 21.37 10.13
CA ALA A 91 32.25 20.44 9.67
C ALA A 91 30.85 21.10 9.72
N LEU A 92 30.54 21.81 10.80
CA LEU A 92 29.32 22.60 10.95
C LEU A 92 29.24 23.75 9.92
N GLU A 93 30.35 24.38 9.59
CA GLU A 93 30.43 25.41 8.54
C GLU A 93 30.15 24.80 7.16
N ALA A 94 30.71 23.62 6.86
CA ALA A 94 30.52 22.93 5.59
C ALA A 94 29.04 22.55 5.34
N VAL A 95 28.28 22.24 6.40
CA VAL A 95 26.82 21.99 6.31
C VAL A 95 25.98 23.26 6.54
N GLY A 96 26.62 24.42 6.68
CA GLY A 96 25.97 25.73 6.75
C GLY A 96 25.35 26.10 8.09
N HIS A 97 25.72 25.46 9.20
CA HIS A 97 25.22 25.76 10.56
C HIS A 97 25.89 26.97 11.19
N VAL A 98 27.19 27.14 10.94
CA VAL A 98 27.97 28.27 11.42
C VAL A 98 28.63 28.97 10.24
N GLY A 99 28.95 30.24 10.40
CA GLY A 99 29.81 30.99 9.50
C GLY A 99 30.86 31.76 10.30
N GLN A 100 32.00 32.01 9.67
CA GLN A 100 33.06 32.81 10.26
C GLN A 100 33.00 34.26 9.76
N ALA A 101 33.02 35.23 10.68
CA ALA A 101 33.14 36.66 10.39
C ALA A 101 34.10 37.30 11.38
N ASP A 102 35.11 38.02 10.89
CA ASP A 102 36.11 38.72 11.72
C ASP A 102 36.82 37.81 12.75
N GLY A 103 37.04 36.53 12.42
CA GLY A 103 37.64 35.56 13.33
C GLY A 103 36.69 34.99 14.38
N HIS A 104 35.41 35.39 14.37
CA HIS A 104 34.37 34.88 15.26
C HIS A 104 33.41 33.95 14.53
N TRP A 105 33.05 32.86 15.18
CA TRP A 105 31.98 31.96 14.77
C TRP A 105 30.62 32.52 15.16
N ARG A 106 29.69 32.46 14.22
CA ARG A 106 28.29 32.81 14.43
C ARG A 106 27.40 31.73 13.84
N LEU A 107 26.26 31.48 14.47
CA LEU A 107 25.25 30.61 13.87
C LEU A 107 24.61 31.31 12.67
N THR A 108 24.39 30.54 11.62
CA THR A 108 23.50 30.93 10.53
C THR A 108 22.04 30.77 10.97
N GLU A 109 21.10 31.15 10.10
CA GLU A 109 19.67 30.93 10.36
C GLU A 109 19.34 29.44 10.56
N VAL A 110 19.98 28.55 9.78
CA VAL A 110 19.83 27.09 9.89
C VAL A 110 20.40 26.57 11.21
N GLY A 111 21.56 27.07 11.63
CA GLY A 111 22.15 26.71 12.92
C GLY A 111 21.28 27.14 14.11
N LEU A 112 20.65 28.32 14.02
CA LEU A 112 19.73 28.81 15.05
C LEU A 112 18.46 27.96 15.17
N TRP A 113 17.87 27.53 14.05
CA TRP A 113 16.73 26.60 14.07
C TRP A 113 17.11 25.25 14.63
N SER A 114 18.27 24.73 14.20
CA SER A 114 18.78 23.43 14.64
C SER A 114 18.94 23.36 16.17
N VAL A 115 19.47 24.44 16.77
CA VAL A 115 19.58 24.56 18.23
C VAL A 115 18.21 24.60 18.92
N ARG A 116 17.26 25.37 18.39
CA ARG A 116 15.90 25.50 18.96
C ARG A 116 15.14 24.17 18.94
N ASP A 117 15.22 23.45 17.84
CA ASP A 117 14.45 22.22 17.61
C ASP A 117 15.21 20.97 18.11
N GLY A 118 16.49 21.11 18.46
CA GLY A 118 17.34 20.02 18.92
C GLY A 118 17.68 18.99 17.84
N ARG A 119 17.59 19.37 16.55
CA ARG A 119 17.85 18.52 15.38
C ARG A 119 18.87 19.17 14.46
N ARG A 120 19.73 18.38 13.83
CA ARG A 120 20.72 18.88 12.87
C ARG A 120 20.06 19.02 11.51
N TYR A 121 19.96 20.24 10.99
CA TYR A 121 19.39 20.49 9.67
C TYR A 121 20.46 20.61 8.58
N GLU A 122 20.55 19.69 7.64
CA GLU A 122 21.48 19.80 6.50
C GLU A 122 20.81 20.43 5.28
N VAL A 123 21.45 21.45 4.71
CA VAL A 123 20.96 22.12 3.49
C VAL A 123 21.63 21.54 2.25
N ALA A 124 20.89 20.77 1.47
CA ALA A 124 21.30 20.31 0.15
C ALA A 124 20.77 21.29 -0.92
N ASN A 125 21.67 22.06 -1.53
CA ASN A 125 21.33 22.96 -2.63
C ASN A 125 21.23 22.20 -3.96
N GLU A 126 20.25 22.59 -4.78
CA GLU A 126 20.00 22.01 -6.11
C GLU A 126 19.73 20.50 -6.16
N ASP A 127 19.17 19.95 -5.08
CA ASP A 127 18.76 18.55 -5.05
C ASP A 127 17.70 18.28 -6.13
N ARG A 128 17.93 17.22 -6.92
CA ARG A 128 17.07 16.82 -8.04
C ARG A 128 16.20 15.66 -7.61
N ARG A 129 14.88 15.83 -7.70
CA ARG A 129 13.92 14.79 -7.30
C ARG A 129 12.82 14.62 -8.32
N GLU A 130 12.34 13.40 -8.42
CA GLU A 130 11.12 13.08 -9.15
C GLU A 130 9.94 13.17 -8.19
N LEU A 131 8.86 13.82 -8.64
CA LEU A 131 7.58 13.90 -7.95
C LEU A 131 6.48 13.38 -8.87
N TYR A 132 5.55 12.61 -8.32
CA TYR A 132 4.44 12.01 -9.04
C TYR A 132 3.11 12.64 -8.63
N PHE A 133 2.33 13.03 -9.61
CA PHE A 133 1.00 13.61 -9.44
C PHE A 133 -0.02 12.89 -10.31
N ASP A 134 -1.26 12.74 -9.85
CA ASP A 134 -2.30 12.12 -10.68
C ASP A 134 -2.58 12.94 -11.96
N GLY A 135 -2.92 12.25 -13.04
CA GLY A 135 -3.13 12.86 -14.34
C GLY A 135 -4.38 13.72 -14.47
N PHE A 136 -5.31 13.69 -13.51
CA PHE A 136 -6.61 14.37 -13.59
C PHE A 136 -6.63 15.70 -12.84
N ALA A 137 -6.16 15.72 -11.61
CA ALA A 137 -6.22 16.88 -10.72
C ALA A 137 -4.84 17.32 -10.21
N SER A 138 -3.75 16.73 -10.71
CA SER A 138 -2.38 17.01 -10.27
C SER A 138 -2.21 16.89 -8.75
N ARG A 139 -2.90 15.94 -8.11
CA ARG A 139 -2.75 15.64 -6.68
C ARG A 139 -1.53 14.75 -6.48
N PRO A 140 -0.74 14.99 -5.43
CA PRO A 140 0.49 14.25 -5.17
C PRO A 140 0.20 12.78 -4.85
N LEU A 141 1.02 11.87 -5.37
CA LEU A 141 1.02 10.47 -4.95
C LEU A 141 1.85 10.28 -3.69
N THR A 142 1.48 9.29 -2.87
CA THR A 142 2.16 9.00 -1.61
C THR A 142 3.53 8.37 -1.82
N LYS A 143 4.36 8.41 -0.78
CA LYS A 143 5.75 7.92 -0.75
C LYS A 143 5.89 6.45 -1.21
N VAL A 144 4.85 5.63 -1.04
CA VAL A 144 4.84 4.23 -1.47
C VAL A 144 5.04 4.09 -2.98
N CYS A 145 4.53 5.04 -3.78
CA CYS A 145 4.65 5.05 -5.22
C CYS A 145 6.08 5.33 -5.73
N TYR A 146 6.99 5.72 -4.84
CA TYR A 146 8.40 6.04 -5.18
C TYR A 146 9.37 4.90 -4.88
N ASP A 147 8.89 3.77 -4.35
CA ASP A 147 9.71 2.60 -4.06
C ASP A 147 9.79 1.69 -5.31
N PRO A 148 10.88 1.72 -6.10
CA PRO A 148 10.97 0.96 -7.35
C PRO A 148 11.01 -0.55 -7.13
N SER A 149 11.27 -1.01 -5.89
CA SER A 149 11.19 -2.43 -5.55
C SER A 149 9.75 -2.92 -5.40
N LYS A 150 8.79 -2.00 -5.26
CA LYS A 150 7.38 -2.27 -5.00
C LYS A 150 6.45 -1.80 -6.11
N VAL A 151 6.77 -0.67 -6.74
CA VAL A 151 5.91 -0.01 -7.72
C VAL A 151 6.70 0.25 -8.98
N THR A 152 6.17 -0.25 -10.10
CA THR A 152 6.69 0.05 -11.44
C THR A 152 5.80 1.07 -12.12
N MET A 153 6.36 2.23 -12.45
CA MET A 153 5.74 3.22 -13.34
C MET A 153 6.01 2.82 -14.79
N LEU A 154 5.00 2.88 -15.66
CA LEU A 154 5.11 2.49 -17.06
C LEU A 154 5.20 3.73 -17.95
N SER A 155 6.17 3.76 -18.86
CA SER A 155 6.19 4.79 -19.91
C SER A 155 5.08 4.52 -20.94
N PRO A 156 4.73 5.53 -21.79
CA PRO A 156 3.82 5.31 -22.91
C PRO A 156 4.26 4.17 -23.85
N ASP A 157 5.57 3.99 -24.03
CA ASP A 157 6.13 2.94 -24.90
C ASP A 157 5.96 1.53 -24.30
N ASP A 158 6.02 1.43 -22.96
CA ASP A 158 5.85 0.17 -22.24
C ASP A 158 4.40 -0.35 -22.25
N LEU A 159 3.42 0.49 -22.62
CA LEU A 159 2.01 0.11 -22.61
C LEU A 159 1.72 -1.08 -23.54
N THR A 160 2.46 -1.20 -24.64
CA THR A 160 2.36 -2.31 -25.59
C THR A 160 2.58 -3.67 -24.93
N SER A 161 3.47 -3.76 -23.94
CA SER A 161 3.76 -5.00 -23.20
C SER A 161 2.60 -5.47 -22.30
N THR A 162 1.76 -4.51 -21.89
CA THR A 162 0.59 -4.70 -21.01
C THR A 162 -0.74 -4.79 -21.77
N ALA A 163 -0.70 -4.63 -23.09
CA ALA A 163 -1.86 -4.60 -23.97
C ALA A 163 -2.79 -5.80 -23.74
N GLY A 164 -4.08 -5.52 -23.61
CA GLY A 164 -5.15 -6.51 -23.41
C GLY A 164 -5.40 -6.94 -21.97
N ARG A 165 -4.52 -6.61 -21.00
CA ARG A 165 -4.76 -6.87 -19.58
C ARG A 165 -5.19 -5.63 -18.81
N PHE A 166 -4.57 -4.48 -19.08
CA PHE A 166 -4.92 -3.23 -18.42
C PHE A 166 -5.56 -2.24 -19.39
N THR A 167 -6.54 -1.50 -18.90
CA THR A 167 -7.23 -0.44 -19.65
C THR A 167 -6.61 0.90 -19.27
N PRO A 168 -6.00 1.64 -20.21
CA PRO A 168 -5.50 2.96 -19.91
C PRO A 168 -6.63 3.95 -19.68
N LEU A 169 -6.53 4.68 -18.57
CA LEU A 169 -7.38 5.83 -18.34
C LEU A 169 -6.80 7.02 -19.09
N PHE A 170 -7.67 7.75 -19.79
CA PHE A 170 -7.28 8.95 -20.52
C PHE A 170 -7.56 10.17 -19.65
N SER A 171 -6.58 11.05 -19.54
CA SER A 171 -6.78 12.40 -19.03
C SER A 171 -6.71 13.41 -20.17
N ARG A 172 -7.60 14.38 -20.15
CA ARG A 172 -7.58 15.56 -21.02
C ARG A 172 -6.87 16.76 -20.38
N TRP A 173 -6.46 16.61 -19.13
CA TRP A 173 -5.93 17.68 -18.31
C TRP A 173 -4.41 17.69 -18.37
N SER A 174 -3.81 18.86 -18.49
CA SER A 174 -2.36 19.04 -18.32
C SER A 174 -1.99 19.08 -16.84
N PHE A 175 -0.70 18.92 -16.54
CA PHE A 175 -0.17 19.17 -15.21
C PHE A 175 -0.47 20.62 -14.77
N ASP A 176 -0.93 20.80 -13.54
CA ASP A 176 -1.14 22.10 -12.91
C ASP A 176 0.17 22.58 -12.24
N PRO A 177 0.80 23.67 -12.73
CA PRO A 177 2.03 24.20 -12.14
C PRO A 177 1.89 24.59 -10.66
N GLU A 178 0.69 24.97 -10.21
CA GLU A 178 0.42 25.35 -8.82
C GLU A 178 0.42 24.16 -7.85
N ALA A 179 0.34 22.93 -8.37
CA ALA A 179 0.38 21.72 -7.56
C ALA A 179 1.68 21.59 -6.78
N LEU A 180 2.82 22.00 -7.34
CA LEU A 180 4.12 21.93 -6.66
C LEU A 180 4.20 22.91 -5.48
N ARG A 181 3.68 24.13 -5.67
CA ARG A 181 3.61 25.14 -4.59
C ARG A 181 2.67 24.67 -3.48
N THR A 182 1.51 24.14 -3.86
CA THR A 182 0.52 23.59 -2.93
C THR A 182 1.09 22.43 -2.12
N LEU A 183 1.80 21.51 -2.78
CA LEU A 183 2.45 20.38 -2.13
C LEU A 183 3.56 20.83 -1.16
N SER A 184 4.36 21.82 -1.53
CA SER A 184 5.43 22.35 -0.68
C SER A 184 4.87 22.98 0.61
N ALA A 185 3.72 23.65 0.51
CA ALA A 185 3.01 24.23 1.65
C ALA A 185 2.17 23.21 2.46
N HIS A 186 2.04 21.96 2.00
CA HIS A 186 1.19 20.97 2.64
C HIS A 186 1.77 20.54 4.01
N PRO A 187 0.96 20.46 5.08
CA PRO A 187 1.44 20.06 6.41
C PRO A 187 2.01 18.62 6.42
N ASP A 188 1.35 17.69 5.74
CA ASP A 188 1.78 16.28 5.63
C ASP A 188 2.70 16.00 4.43
N ARG A 189 3.47 16.99 3.96
CA ARG A 189 4.33 16.85 2.75
C ARG A 189 5.29 15.64 2.80
N ALA A 190 5.73 15.24 3.99
CA ALA A 190 6.57 14.04 4.20
C ALA A 190 5.93 12.74 3.68
N ARG A 191 4.60 12.64 3.74
CA ARG A 191 3.83 11.50 3.22
C ARG A 191 3.89 11.40 1.69
N PHE A 192 4.21 12.50 1.01
CA PHE A 192 4.23 12.63 -0.45
C PHE A 192 5.66 12.73 -1.01
N ASN A 193 6.63 12.12 -0.31
CA ASN A 193 8.04 12.08 -0.69
C ASN A 193 8.76 13.44 -0.70
N LEU A 194 8.22 14.45 -0.02
CA LEU A 194 8.94 15.68 0.26
C LEU A 194 9.70 15.63 1.59
N PRO A 195 10.88 16.27 1.69
CA PRO A 195 11.63 16.43 2.93
C PRO A 195 10.93 17.38 3.92
N GLU A 196 11.48 17.51 5.13
CA GLU A 196 10.93 18.39 6.17
C GLU A 196 10.80 19.83 5.68
N ARG A 197 11.73 20.32 4.86
CA ARG A 197 11.58 21.59 4.17
C ARG A 197 12.16 21.52 2.76
N ILE A 198 11.42 22.09 1.82
CA ILE A 198 11.82 22.27 0.44
C ILE A 198 11.58 23.74 0.09
N ASP A 199 12.65 24.45 -0.25
CA ASP A 199 12.61 25.84 -0.65
C ASP A 199 12.93 25.93 -2.16
N ASN A 200 12.31 26.88 -2.84
CA ASN A 200 12.56 27.17 -4.27
C ASN A 200 12.42 25.95 -5.20
N ALA A 201 11.44 25.08 -4.94
CA ALA A 201 11.16 23.94 -5.81
C ALA A 201 10.74 24.43 -7.21
N ASN A 202 11.59 24.18 -8.20
CA ASN A 202 11.36 24.58 -9.58
C ASN A 202 11.41 23.34 -10.49
N PRO A 203 10.45 23.16 -11.42
CA PRO A 203 10.48 22.06 -12.37
C PRO A 203 11.70 22.17 -13.30
N ILE A 204 12.31 21.03 -13.60
CA ILE A 204 13.39 20.86 -14.58
C ILE A 204 12.77 20.20 -15.80
N GLY A 205 12.56 20.98 -16.86
CA GLY A 205 11.95 20.49 -18.11
C GLY A 205 10.42 20.33 -18.02
N PRO A 206 9.79 19.86 -19.10
CA PRO A 206 8.35 19.63 -19.12
C PRO A 206 7.97 18.40 -18.27
N PRO A 207 6.79 18.39 -17.63
CA PRO A 207 6.22 17.20 -17.01
C PRO A 207 6.11 16.04 -18.01
N GLU A 208 6.50 14.85 -17.58
CA GLU A 208 6.44 13.62 -18.36
C GLU A 208 5.18 12.83 -17.99
N LEU A 209 4.47 12.28 -18.98
CA LEU A 209 3.33 11.40 -18.72
C LEU A 209 3.81 9.96 -18.56
N THR A 210 3.52 9.37 -17.40
CA THR A 210 3.72 7.95 -17.10
C THR A 210 2.40 7.35 -16.60
N TYR A 211 2.39 6.04 -16.34
CA TYR A 211 1.20 5.31 -15.94
C TYR A 211 1.47 4.43 -14.72
N LEU A 212 0.57 4.50 -13.75
CA LEU A 212 0.55 3.64 -12.58
C LEU A 212 -0.46 2.50 -12.79
N PRO A 213 -0.01 1.23 -12.86
CA PRO A 213 -0.90 0.07 -12.86
C PRO A 213 -1.67 -0.04 -11.55
N LEU A 214 -2.99 -0.13 -11.65
CA LEU A 214 -3.91 -0.30 -10.53
C LEU A 214 -4.85 -1.48 -10.78
N ILE A 215 -5.21 -2.17 -9.70
CA ILE A 215 -6.42 -2.99 -9.67
C ILE A 215 -7.47 -2.21 -8.89
N VAL A 216 -8.65 -2.01 -9.46
CA VAL A 216 -9.78 -1.38 -8.78
C VAL A 216 -10.89 -2.40 -8.59
N VAL A 217 -11.33 -2.59 -7.36
CA VAL A 217 -12.50 -3.41 -7.03
C VAL A 217 -13.68 -2.49 -6.80
N SER A 218 -14.69 -2.61 -7.66
CA SER A 218 -15.99 -1.96 -7.49
C SER A 218 -16.90 -2.86 -6.67
N GLY A 219 -17.68 -2.28 -5.78
CA GLY A 219 -18.60 -3.02 -4.94
C GLY A 219 -19.58 -2.13 -4.19
N VAL A 220 -20.27 -2.74 -3.22
CA VAL A 220 -21.27 -2.06 -2.40
C VAL A 220 -20.92 -2.28 -0.92
N SER A 221 -20.85 -1.20 -0.16
CA SER A 221 -20.61 -1.25 1.28
C SER A 221 -21.83 -1.81 2.03
N ARG A 222 -21.67 -2.10 3.33
CA ARG A 222 -22.79 -2.51 4.20
C ARG A 222 -23.96 -1.52 4.23
N SER A 223 -23.69 -0.23 4.03
CA SER A 223 -24.74 0.80 3.98
C SER A 223 -25.45 0.87 2.63
N GLY A 224 -25.15 -0.04 1.70
CA GLY A 224 -25.70 -0.02 0.34
C GLY A 224 -25.08 1.04 -0.58
N ARG A 225 -23.99 1.70 -0.17
CA ARG A 225 -23.34 2.73 -0.99
C ARG A 225 -22.33 2.10 -1.95
N PRO A 226 -22.31 2.48 -3.24
CA PRO A 226 -21.21 2.11 -4.13
C PRO A 226 -19.87 2.53 -3.54
N GLN A 227 -18.87 1.68 -3.72
CA GLN A 227 -17.51 1.94 -3.28
C GLN A 227 -16.49 1.32 -4.24
N HIS A 228 -15.38 2.01 -4.44
CA HIS A 228 -14.24 1.64 -5.26
C HIS A 228 -12.98 1.56 -4.38
N LEU A 229 -12.36 0.40 -4.38
CA LEU A 229 -11.11 0.15 -3.65
C LEU A 229 -9.98 -0.01 -4.64
N ALA A 230 -8.97 0.85 -4.56
CA ALA A 230 -7.79 0.80 -5.41
C ALA A 230 -6.66 0.04 -4.72
N TYR A 231 -5.96 -0.78 -5.50
CA TYR A 231 -4.83 -1.60 -5.08
C TYR A 231 -3.66 -1.33 -6.02
N SER A 232 -2.53 -0.90 -5.44
CA SER A 232 -1.27 -0.69 -6.16
C SER A 232 -0.37 -1.92 -6.02
N GLN A 233 0.69 -1.98 -6.82
CA GLN A 233 1.66 -3.09 -6.78
C GLN A 233 2.33 -3.26 -5.40
N ALA A 234 2.30 -2.23 -4.57
CA ALA A 234 3.01 -2.20 -3.30
C ALA A 234 2.48 -3.17 -2.24
N SER A 235 1.17 -3.47 -2.25
CA SER A 235 0.59 -4.39 -1.28
C SER A 235 -0.71 -5.00 -1.77
N GLY A 236 -1.04 -6.19 -1.28
CA GLY A 236 -2.33 -6.84 -1.53
C GLY A 236 -3.48 -6.30 -0.68
N GLU A 237 -3.36 -5.09 -0.14
CA GLU A 237 -4.35 -4.39 0.68
C GLU A 237 -4.75 -3.09 -0.02
N ALA A 238 -6.00 -2.65 0.19
CA ALA A 238 -6.48 -1.43 -0.45
C ALA A 238 -5.66 -0.20 -0.01
N ASP A 239 -5.17 0.56 -0.99
CA ASP A 239 -4.53 1.85 -0.77
C ASP A 239 -5.62 2.92 -0.63
N LEU A 240 -5.74 3.48 0.57
CA LEU A 240 -6.83 4.39 0.91
C LEU A 240 -6.73 5.73 0.16
N ASP A 241 -5.51 6.19 -0.14
CA ASP A 241 -5.31 7.45 -0.88
C ASP A 241 -5.66 7.28 -2.34
N LEU A 242 -5.22 6.18 -2.96
CA LEU A 242 -5.61 5.86 -4.32
C LEU A 242 -7.10 5.54 -4.42
N SER A 243 -7.70 4.92 -3.41
CA SER A 243 -9.15 4.69 -3.36
C SER A 243 -9.90 6.02 -3.29
N ALA A 244 -9.48 6.94 -2.43
CA ALA A 244 -10.06 8.28 -2.34
C ALA A 244 -9.87 9.08 -3.64
N LEU A 245 -8.71 8.94 -4.31
CA LEU A 245 -8.46 9.53 -5.61
C LEU A 245 -9.45 9.02 -6.66
N VAL A 246 -9.62 7.69 -6.76
CA VAL A 246 -10.57 7.07 -7.70
C VAL A 246 -11.98 7.58 -7.45
N GLU A 247 -12.44 7.56 -6.20
CA GLU A 247 -13.79 8.00 -5.80
C GLU A 247 -14.07 9.48 -6.09
N SER A 248 -13.07 10.33 -5.86
CA SER A 248 -13.22 11.78 -6.01
C SER A 248 -12.95 12.30 -7.42
N THR A 249 -12.68 11.41 -8.38
CA THR A 249 -12.38 11.78 -9.78
C THR A 249 -13.50 11.29 -10.70
N PRO A 250 -14.44 12.17 -11.12
CA PRO A 250 -15.62 11.79 -11.90
C PRO A 250 -15.31 11.09 -13.23
N ASP A 251 -14.19 11.42 -13.87
CA ASP A 251 -13.77 10.79 -15.13
C ASP A 251 -13.43 9.30 -14.92
N ILE A 252 -12.84 8.95 -13.76
CA ILE A 252 -12.52 7.57 -13.41
C ILE A 252 -13.80 6.81 -13.05
N THR A 253 -14.61 7.33 -12.13
CA THR A 253 -15.85 6.65 -11.70
C THR A 253 -16.80 6.44 -12.87
N ARG A 254 -16.98 7.42 -13.76
CA ARG A 254 -17.80 7.27 -14.97
C ARG A 254 -17.25 6.18 -15.90
N SER A 255 -15.92 6.07 -16.05
CA SER A 255 -15.30 5.00 -16.85
C SER A 255 -15.63 3.61 -16.26
N LEU A 256 -15.50 3.47 -14.94
CA LEU A 256 -15.83 2.24 -14.21
C LEU A 256 -17.32 1.89 -14.33
N GLU A 257 -18.20 2.87 -14.15
CA GLU A 257 -19.65 2.72 -14.29
C GLU A 257 -20.04 2.32 -15.71
N ASN A 258 -19.48 2.97 -16.74
CA ASN A 258 -19.76 2.61 -18.13
C ASN A 258 -19.34 1.17 -18.42
N GLU A 259 -18.18 0.76 -17.93
CA GLU A 259 -17.73 -0.63 -18.05
C GLU A 259 -18.72 -1.58 -17.34
N GLN A 260 -19.19 -1.20 -16.13
CA GLN A 260 -20.19 -1.92 -15.35
C GLN A 260 -21.51 -2.10 -16.11
N HIS A 261 -22.05 -1.03 -16.69
CA HIS A 261 -23.29 -1.08 -17.46
C HIS A 261 -23.13 -1.88 -18.76
N ALA A 262 -21.94 -1.89 -19.36
CA ALA A 262 -21.64 -2.69 -20.54
C ALA A 262 -21.40 -4.18 -20.22
N ALA A 263 -21.30 -4.59 -18.95
CA ALA A 263 -21.20 -6.01 -18.63
C ALA A 263 -22.50 -6.73 -18.95
N ASN A 264 -22.35 -7.85 -19.67
CA ASN A 264 -23.44 -8.77 -19.91
C ASN A 264 -23.36 -9.94 -18.90
N PRO A 265 -24.37 -10.10 -18.01
CA PRO A 265 -24.44 -11.22 -17.08
C PRO A 265 -24.29 -12.59 -17.73
N ASP A 266 -24.83 -12.77 -18.95
CA ASP A 266 -24.75 -14.03 -19.69
C ASP A 266 -23.31 -14.39 -20.06
N GLN A 267 -22.47 -13.38 -20.33
CA GLN A 267 -21.04 -13.61 -20.60
C GLN A 267 -20.30 -14.04 -19.34
N GLU A 268 -20.68 -13.53 -18.17
CA GLU A 268 -20.09 -13.97 -16.91
C GLU A 268 -20.45 -15.42 -16.59
N GLU A 269 -21.73 -15.77 -16.77
CA GLU A 269 -22.19 -17.15 -16.62
C GLU A 269 -21.53 -18.09 -17.62
N LYS A 270 -21.35 -17.66 -18.87
CA LYS A 270 -20.62 -18.43 -19.87
C LYS A 270 -19.18 -18.71 -19.41
N ARG A 271 -18.45 -17.70 -18.93
CA ARG A 271 -17.08 -17.87 -18.39
C ARG A 271 -17.04 -18.79 -17.17
N ALA A 272 -18.07 -18.77 -16.34
CA ALA A 272 -18.21 -19.67 -15.21
C ALA A 272 -18.43 -21.13 -15.66
N ARG A 273 -19.29 -21.35 -16.67
CA ARG A 273 -19.49 -22.69 -17.27
C ARG A 273 -18.23 -23.22 -17.94
N GLU A 274 -17.54 -22.39 -18.73
CA GLU A 274 -16.25 -22.75 -19.35
C GLU A 274 -15.20 -23.13 -18.29
N TRP A 275 -15.22 -22.50 -17.12
CA TRP A 275 -14.37 -22.89 -16.01
C TRP A 275 -14.79 -24.25 -15.43
N VAL A 276 -16.08 -24.47 -15.19
CA VAL A 276 -16.59 -25.76 -14.72
C VAL A 276 -16.20 -26.89 -15.67
N ASP A 277 -16.44 -26.71 -16.97
CA ASP A 277 -16.18 -27.72 -17.99
C ASP A 277 -14.69 -28.08 -18.04
N ARG A 278 -13.80 -27.09 -17.89
CA ARG A 278 -12.35 -27.30 -17.86
C ARG A 278 -11.90 -28.19 -16.70
N TYR A 279 -12.60 -28.15 -15.57
CA TYR A 279 -12.28 -28.94 -14.38
C TYR A 279 -13.17 -30.20 -14.24
N ASP A 280 -13.98 -30.51 -15.26
CA ASP A 280 -14.92 -31.63 -15.27
C ASP A 280 -15.86 -31.65 -14.03
N LEU A 281 -16.36 -30.47 -13.64
CA LEU A 281 -17.16 -30.32 -12.42
C LEU A 281 -18.63 -30.66 -12.67
N THR A 282 -19.02 -31.90 -12.34
CA THR A 282 -20.39 -32.39 -12.50
C THR A 282 -21.34 -31.98 -11.35
N GLY A 283 -22.64 -31.86 -11.65
CA GLY A 283 -23.69 -31.61 -10.65
C GLY A 283 -23.68 -30.19 -10.06
N HIS A 284 -23.12 -29.23 -10.79
CA HIS A 284 -23.05 -27.83 -10.39
C HIS A 284 -24.33 -27.07 -10.77
N HIS A 285 -24.58 -25.95 -10.11
CA HIS A 285 -25.51 -24.94 -10.60
C HIS A 285 -24.97 -23.54 -10.32
N LEU A 286 -25.42 -22.58 -11.13
CA LEU A 286 -25.05 -21.18 -10.98
C LEU A 286 -26.10 -20.47 -10.12
N LEU A 287 -25.64 -19.72 -9.11
CA LEU A 287 -26.48 -18.93 -8.24
C LEU A 287 -25.98 -17.49 -8.22
N ARG A 288 -26.79 -16.55 -8.71
CA ARG A 288 -26.54 -15.13 -8.49
C ARG A 288 -27.14 -14.69 -7.16
N LEU A 289 -26.31 -14.18 -6.26
CA LEU A 289 -26.81 -13.59 -5.02
C LEU A 289 -27.46 -12.23 -5.28
N ARG A 290 -28.26 -11.75 -4.30
CA ARG A 290 -28.84 -10.39 -4.34
C ARG A 290 -27.81 -9.28 -4.50
N SER A 291 -26.57 -9.53 -4.06
CA SER A 291 -25.45 -8.61 -4.24
C SER A 291 -24.88 -8.58 -5.67
N GLY A 292 -25.36 -9.43 -6.58
CA GLY A 292 -24.81 -9.59 -7.93
C GLY A 292 -23.64 -10.57 -8.02
N LEU A 293 -23.13 -11.07 -6.89
CA LEU A 293 -22.05 -12.06 -6.86
C LEU A 293 -22.50 -13.40 -7.46
N LEU A 294 -21.73 -13.91 -8.43
CA LEU A 294 -21.91 -15.28 -8.94
C LEU A 294 -21.30 -16.31 -8.01
N ARG A 295 -22.08 -17.32 -7.65
CA ARG A 295 -21.59 -18.57 -7.05
C ARG A 295 -21.76 -19.73 -8.02
N ILE A 296 -20.75 -20.59 -8.05
CA ILE A 296 -20.84 -21.92 -8.65
C ILE A 296 -21.00 -22.90 -7.51
N VAL A 297 -22.23 -23.32 -7.25
CA VAL A 297 -22.54 -24.23 -6.16
C VAL A 297 -22.24 -25.65 -6.62
N LEU A 298 -21.36 -26.31 -5.87
CA LEU A 298 -20.76 -27.59 -6.22
C LEU A 298 -21.00 -28.63 -5.12
N PRO A 299 -21.23 -29.90 -5.49
CA PRO A 299 -21.23 -31.00 -4.53
C PRO A 299 -19.91 -31.10 -3.77
N GLY A 300 -19.97 -31.43 -2.47
CA GLY A 300 -18.79 -31.44 -1.60
C GLY A 300 -17.67 -32.39 -2.04
N LYS A 301 -17.99 -33.42 -2.84
CA LYS A 301 -16.98 -34.34 -3.43
C LYS A 301 -15.87 -33.61 -4.19
N HIS A 302 -16.16 -32.44 -4.75
CA HIS A 302 -15.20 -31.69 -5.57
C HIS A 302 -14.11 -30.99 -4.78
N PHE A 303 -14.29 -30.78 -3.47
CA PHE A 303 -13.32 -30.09 -2.59
C PHE A 303 -12.57 -31.02 -1.62
N ARG A 304 -12.85 -32.34 -1.68
CA ARG A 304 -12.14 -33.34 -0.86
C ARG A 304 -10.70 -33.52 -1.35
N THR A 305 -9.89 -34.25 -0.58
CA THR A 305 -8.44 -34.45 -0.87
C THR A 305 -8.15 -34.92 -2.30
N ASP A 306 -9.00 -35.81 -2.83
CA ASP A 306 -8.88 -36.37 -4.18
C ASP A 306 -9.73 -35.62 -5.23
N GLY A 307 -10.37 -34.52 -4.84
CA GLY A 307 -11.21 -33.72 -5.70
C GLY A 307 -10.40 -32.85 -6.67
N PRO A 308 -11.02 -32.42 -7.78
CA PRO A 308 -10.40 -31.51 -8.75
C PRO A 308 -10.09 -30.12 -8.17
N LEU A 309 -10.79 -29.71 -7.10
CA LEU A 309 -10.57 -28.44 -6.42
C LEU A 309 -9.94 -28.65 -5.05
N ARG A 310 -9.04 -27.73 -4.69
CA ARG A 310 -8.43 -27.70 -3.36
C ARG A 310 -9.39 -27.09 -2.36
N MET A 311 -9.34 -27.56 -1.11
CA MET A 311 -10.18 -27.06 -0.02
C MET A 311 -10.07 -25.54 0.17
N HIS A 312 -8.88 -24.95 -0.04
CA HIS A 312 -8.68 -23.51 0.08
C HIS A 312 -9.37 -22.69 -1.04
N GLN A 313 -9.92 -23.31 -2.07
CA GLN A 313 -10.68 -22.62 -3.12
C GLN A 313 -12.17 -22.44 -2.75
N LEU A 314 -12.67 -23.20 -1.77
CA LEU A 314 -14.06 -23.09 -1.29
C LEU A 314 -14.33 -21.70 -0.70
N GLY A 315 -15.30 -20.97 -1.22
CA GLY A 315 -15.60 -19.59 -0.78
C GLY A 315 -14.53 -18.56 -1.13
N SER A 316 -13.52 -18.93 -1.93
CA SER A 316 -12.60 -17.98 -2.52
C SER A 316 -13.08 -17.51 -3.89
N PHE A 317 -12.35 -16.62 -4.54
CA PHE A 317 -12.71 -16.05 -5.83
C PHE A 317 -11.87 -16.65 -6.97
N VAL A 318 -12.51 -16.89 -8.10
CA VAL A 318 -11.86 -17.21 -9.37
C VAL A 318 -12.02 -16.03 -10.30
N VAL A 319 -10.90 -15.41 -10.70
CA VAL A 319 -10.87 -14.24 -11.58
C VAL A 319 -10.73 -14.67 -13.03
N ARG A 320 -11.55 -14.09 -13.93
CA ARG A 320 -11.57 -14.33 -15.37
C ARG A 320 -11.80 -13.01 -16.13
N GLY A 321 -10.70 -12.36 -16.49
CA GLY A 321 -10.71 -11.00 -17.03
C GLY A 321 -11.20 -10.03 -15.95
N ASN A 322 -12.18 -9.19 -16.30
CA ASN A 322 -12.79 -8.23 -15.37
C ASN A 322 -13.98 -8.80 -14.58
N SER A 323 -14.29 -10.09 -14.75
CA SER A 323 -15.36 -10.78 -14.01
C SER A 323 -14.77 -11.81 -13.06
N PHE A 324 -15.54 -12.20 -12.05
CA PHE A 324 -15.17 -13.24 -11.10
C PHE A 324 -16.40 -13.98 -10.57
N PHE A 325 -16.15 -15.12 -9.96
CA PHE A 325 -17.17 -15.93 -9.30
C PHE A 325 -16.56 -16.70 -8.13
N GLN A 326 -17.42 -17.21 -7.25
CA GLN A 326 -17.02 -18.01 -6.09
C GLN A 326 -17.40 -19.48 -6.26
N PRO A 327 -16.44 -20.42 -6.23
CA PRO A 327 -16.73 -21.82 -6.00
C PRO A 327 -17.33 -21.99 -4.59
N TRP A 328 -18.49 -22.62 -4.50
CA TRP A 328 -19.24 -22.73 -3.26
C TRP A 328 -19.74 -24.15 -3.01
N CYS A 329 -20.02 -24.48 -1.76
CA CYS A 329 -20.65 -25.73 -1.35
C CYS A 329 -21.57 -25.45 -0.16
N ASP A 330 -22.82 -25.91 -0.22
CA ASP A 330 -23.79 -25.68 0.85
C ASP A 330 -23.54 -26.56 2.09
N ASP A 331 -22.72 -27.60 1.96
CA ASP A 331 -22.31 -28.48 3.05
C ASP A 331 -21.55 -27.68 4.15
N GLN A 332 -22.25 -27.41 5.25
CA GLN A 332 -21.70 -26.68 6.38
C GLN A 332 -20.54 -27.42 7.06
N HIS A 333 -20.54 -28.76 7.03
CA HIS A 333 -19.45 -29.54 7.60
C HIS A 333 -18.17 -29.33 6.79
N LEU A 334 -18.27 -29.36 5.46
CA LEU A 334 -17.15 -29.09 4.57
C LEU A 334 -16.62 -27.64 4.72
N ARG A 335 -17.51 -26.66 4.86
CA ARG A 335 -17.12 -25.26 5.13
C ARG A 335 -16.36 -25.12 6.46
N ARG A 336 -16.79 -25.82 7.51
CA ARG A 336 -16.05 -25.89 8.80
C ARG A 336 -14.69 -26.58 8.66
N GLN A 337 -14.59 -27.65 7.87
CA GLN A 337 -13.29 -28.30 7.59
C GLN A 337 -12.35 -27.35 6.82
N ALA A 338 -12.87 -26.62 5.84
CA ALA A 338 -12.10 -25.62 5.09
C ALA A 338 -11.58 -24.49 5.99
N LEU A 339 -12.37 -24.06 6.97
CA LEU A 339 -11.94 -23.10 7.99
C LEU A 339 -10.73 -23.65 8.76
N LEU A 340 -10.84 -24.86 9.34
CA LEU A 340 -9.74 -25.48 10.09
C LEU A 340 -8.48 -25.62 9.23
N SER A 341 -8.61 -26.05 7.97
CA SER A 341 -7.49 -26.17 7.03
C SER A 341 -6.77 -24.84 6.81
N ARG A 342 -7.52 -23.75 6.63
CA ARG A 342 -6.95 -22.41 6.44
C ARG A 342 -6.33 -21.84 7.71
N VAL A 343 -6.97 -22.04 8.88
CA VAL A 343 -6.40 -21.64 10.17
C VAL A 343 -5.08 -22.36 10.41
N LYS A 344 -5.01 -23.66 10.14
CA LYS A 344 -3.76 -24.42 10.25
C LYS A 344 -2.65 -23.86 9.37
N SER A 345 -2.98 -23.45 8.14
CA SER A 345 -2.01 -22.78 7.25
C SER A 345 -1.53 -21.44 7.82
N LEU A 346 -2.43 -20.63 8.37
CA LEU A 346 -2.10 -19.34 9.01
C LEU A 346 -1.15 -19.53 10.21
N LEU A 347 -1.33 -20.61 10.97
CA LEU A 347 -0.52 -20.95 12.15
C LEU A 347 0.82 -21.62 11.80
N GLY A 348 0.84 -22.46 10.76
CA GLY A 348 2.05 -23.18 10.35
C GLY A 348 3.14 -22.28 9.75
N THR A 349 2.79 -21.07 9.31
CA THR A 349 3.71 -20.15 8.63
C THR A 349 4.56 -19.36 9.64
N ARG A 350 5.51 -20.02 10.35
CA ARG A 350 6.54 -19.44 11.26
C ARG A 350 6.15 -18.11 11.95
N SER A 351 4.96 -18.05 12.54
CA SER A 351 4.37 -16.80 12.99
C SER A 351 4.79 -16.48 14.41
N ARG A 352 5.82 -15.64 14.56
CA ARG A 352 5.96 -14.68 15.68
C ARG A 352 4.86 -13.60 15.61
N THR A 353 3.65 -13.98 15.18
CA THR A 353 2.54 -13.06 14.95
C THR A 353 1.78 -12.94 16.26
N SER A 354 1.73 -11.72 16.81
CA SER A 354 0.93 -11.41 17.99
C SER A 354 -0.51 -11.93 17.84
N THR A 355 -1.04 -12.54 18.90
CA THR A 355 -2.41 -13.08 18.97
C THR A 355 -3.45 -12.05 18.53
N ALA A 356 -3.23 -10.76 18.86
CA ALA A 356 -4.08 -9.64 18.47
C ALA A 356 -4.24 -9.47 16.95
N ARG A 357 -3.27 -9.92 16.14
CA ARG A 357 -3.32 -9.85 14.66
C ARG A 357 -3.88 -11.12 14.02
N LEU A 358 -3.86 -12.24 14.74
CA LEU A 358 -4.27 -13.52 14.20
C LEU A 358 -5.80 -13.70 14.27
N TRP A 359 -6.41 -13.32 15.40
CA TRP A 359 -7.84 -13.53 15.61
C TRP A 359 -8.73 -12.85 14.54
N PRO A 360 -8.50 -11.57 14.18
CA PRO A 360 -9.24 -10.94 13.09
C PRO A 360 -9.11 -11.66 11.74
N ARG A 361 -7.97 -12.31 11.48
CA ARG A 361 -7.77 -13.12 10.26
C ARG A 361 -8.57 -14.42 10.29
N ILE A 362 -8.75 -15.03 11.45
CA ILE A 362 -9.57 -16.23 11.60
C ILE A 362 -11.04 -15.89 11.39
N GLU A 363 -11.54 -14.82 12.01
CA GLU A 363 -12.90 -14.33 11.83
C GLU A 363 -13.18 -13.98 10.35
N ARG A 364 -12.21 -13.38 9.66
CA ARG A 364 -12.27 -13.14 8.21
C ARG A 364 -12.52 -14.42 7.41
N VAL A 365 -11.77 -15.48 7.69
CA VAL A 365 -11.92 -16.77 7.01
C VAL A 365 -13.28 -17.42 7.35
N ALA A 366 -13.74 -17.30 8.59
CA ALA A 366 -15.05 -17.82 9.01
C ALA A 366 -16.19 -17.09 8.27
N ARG A 367 -16.11 -15.76 8.15
CA ARG A 367 -17.04 -14.95 7.35
C ARG A 367 -17.01 -15.33 5.87
N GLN A 368 -15.82 -15.52 5.31
CA GLN A 368 -15.64 -15.96 3.92
C GLN A 368 -16.33 -17.29 3.62
N LEU A 369 -16.31 -18.21 4.57
CA LEU A 369 -16.93 -19.53 4.45
C LEU A 369 -18.37 -19.55 4.99
N ASP A 370 -18.92 -18.41 5.40
CA ASP A 370 -20.27 -18.28 5.97
C ASP A 370 -20.52 -19.33 7.08
N VAL A 371 -19.52 -19.53 7.94
CA VAL A 371 -19.59 -20.46 9.08
C VAL A 371 -20.22 -19.79 10.31
N GLY A 372 -20.43 -18.48 10.25
CA GLY A 372 -20.91 -17.65 11.36
C GLY A 372 -19.77 -17.01 12.15
N THR A 373 -20.11 -16.35 13.25
CA THR A 373 -19.14 -15.90 14.25
C THR A 373 -18.61 -17.12 14.98
N ILE A 374 -17.29 -17.31 14.95
CA ILE A 374 -16.61 -18.37 15.69
C ILE A 374 -15.73 -17.69 16.72
N ASP A 375 -15.84 -18.11 17.98
CA ASP A 375 -14.91 -17.75 19.05
C ASP A 375 -13.78 -18.79 19.19
N GLN A 376 -12.79 -18.53 20.05
CA GLN A 376 -11.67 -19.43 20.25
C GLN A 376 -12.10 -20.80 20.78
N THR A 377 -13.10 -20.82 21.66
CA THR A 377 -13.63 -22.04 22.28
C THR A 377 -14.31 -22.92 21.22
N GLU A 378 -15.10 -22.33 20.34
CA GLU A 378 -15.78 -23.02 19.25
C GLU A 378 -14.77 -23.54 18.22
N LEU A 379 -13.77 -22.74 17.85
CA LEU A 379 -12.72 -23.17 16.92
C LEU A 379 -11.93 -24.36 17.47
N ARG A 380 -11.60 -24.33 18.76
CA ARG A 380 -10.96 -25.44 19.46
C ARG A 380 -11.86 -26.67 19.47
N ALA A 381 -13.14 -26.52 19.79
CA ALA A 381 -14.11 -27.63 19.77
C ALA A 381 -14.29 -28.22 18.36
N LEU A 382 -14.21 -27.41 17.31
CA LEU A 382 -14.18 -27.87 15.93
C LEU A 382 -12.91 -28.67 15.62
N ALA A 383 -11.74 -28.19 16.04
CA ALA A 383 -10.47 -28.90 15.86
C ALA A 383 -10.45 -30.26 16.60
N VAL A 384 -10.98 -30.32 17.83
CA VAL A 384 -11.14 -31.56 18.61
C VAL A 384 -12.04 -32.55 17.87
N ARG A 385 -13.22 -32.11 17.41
CA ARG A 385 -14.15 -32.97 16.65
C ARG A 385 -13.56 -33.47 15.33
N ALA A 386 -12.67 -32.70 14.72
CA ALA A 386 -11.96 -33.09 13.52
C ALA A 386 -10.72 -33.99 13.78
N GLY A 387 -10.35 -34.20 15.05
CA GLY A 387 -9.16 -34.97 15.44
C GLY A 387 -7.82 -34.29 15.17
N ASP A 388 -7.78 -32.96 14.96
CA ASP A 388 -6.54 -32.22 14.66
C ASP A 388 -5.84 -31.77 15.95
N THR A 389 -5.15 -32.70 16.60
CA THR A 389 -4.46 -32.47 17.88
C THR A 389 -3.36 -31.41 17.81
N THR A 390 -2.69 -31.29 16.65
CA THR A 390 -1.69 -30.23 16.42
C THR A 390 -2.34 -28.85 16.45
N LEU A 391 -3.47 -28.68 15.76
CA LEU A 391 -4.18 -27.41 15.74
C LEU A 391 -4.74 -27.04 17.12
N VAL A 392 -5.26 -28.01 17.88
CA VAL A 392 -5.70 -27.79 19.27
C VAL A 392 -4.56 -27.26 20.13
N THR A 393 -3.38 -27.88 20.04
CA THR A 393 -2.18 -27.45 20.79
C THR A 393 -1.78 -26.02 20.45
N GLN A 394 -1.78 -25.66 19.15
CA GLN A 394 -1.46 -24.31 18.70
C GLN A 394 -2.49 -23.28 19.20
N LEU A 395 -3.77 -23.62 19.22
CA LEU A 395 -4.83 -22.75 19.75
C LEU A 395 -4.72 -22.57 21.26
N ASP A 396 -4.32 -23.61 22.01
CA ASP A 396 -4.09 -23.56 23.46
C ASP A 396 -2.83 -22.74 23.82
N GLU A 397 -1.81 -22.72 22.96
CA GLU A 397 -0.66 -21.82 23.10
C GLU A 397 -1.03 -20.35 22.86
N LEU A 398 -1.87 -20.07 21.87
CA LEU A 398 -2.38 -18.72 21.62
C LEU A 398 -3.22 -18.19 22.77
N ALA A 399 -4.05 -19.05 23.39
CA ALA A 399 -4.84 -18.70 24.57
C ALA A 399 -3.99 -18.19 25.74
N ARG A 400 -2.80 -18.79 25.92
CA ARG A 400 -1.89 -18.49 27.04
C ARG A 400 -1.07 -17.21 26.83
N ASN A 401 -0.98 -16.72 25.60
CA ASN A 401 -0.22 -15.52 25.22
C ASN A 401 -1.11 -14.28 25.00
N THR A 402 -2.40 -14.38 25.37
CA THR A 402 -3.37 -13.26 25.38
C THR A 402 -3.59 -12.85 26.82
#